data_AF-A0AAU6FUQ1-F1
#
_entry.id   AF-A0AAU6FUQ1-F1
#
_cell.length_a   1.000
_cell.length_b   1.000
_cell.length_c   1.000
_cell.angle_alpha   90.00
_cell.angle_beta   90.00
_cell.angle_gamma   90.00
#
_symmetry.space_group_name_H-M   'P 1'
#
loop_
_entity.id
_entity.type
_entity.pdbx_description
1 polymer ?
#
loop_
_entity_poly.entity_id
_entity_poly.type
_entity_poly.pdbx_seq_one_letter_code
_entity_poly.pdbx_strand_id
1 'polypeptide(L)'
;MITIHLKYEIDPDRIEDFEEYGRRWVVLVNRFGGTHHGYFLPSEGDSDIAYALFSFPGFAEYERYRADSVTDPECQAAFELARRTKCIRRYERRFLRPLDDGTSQAPSGL
;
A
#
# COMPACT_ATOMS: atom_id res chain seq x y z
N MET A 1 -8.39 -11.01 -9.94
CA MET A 1 -7.42 -10.21 -9.17
C MET A 1 -7.59 -8.74 -9.47
N ILE A 2 -7.51 -7.89 -8.46
CA ILE A 2 -7.44 -6.43 -8.59
C ILE A 2 -6.14 -5.94 -7.94
N THR A 3 -5.56 -4.87 -8.46
CA THR A 3 -4.42 -4.18 -7.86
C THR A 3 -4.84 -2.79 -7.41
N ILE A 4 -4.67 -2.51 -6.14
CA ILE A 4 -4.92 -1.21 -5.55
C ILE A 4 -3.62 -0.42 -5.67
N HIS A 5 -3.69 0.74 -6.31
CA HIS A 5 -2.59 1.69 -6.41
C HIS A 5 -2.93 2.91 -5.55
N LEU A 6 -2.07 3.16 -4.56
CA LEU A 6 -2.10 4.36 -3.74
C LEU A 6 -0.97 5.28 -4.18
N LYS A 7 -1.32 6.51 -4.54
CA LYS A 7 -0.38 7.63 -4.66
C LYS A 7 -0.56 8.52 -3.45
N TYR A 8 0.48 8.73 -2.67
CA TYR A 8 0.51 9.60 -1.51
C TYR A 8 1.25 10.88 -1.84
N GLU A 9 0.71 12.01 -1.41
CA GLU A 9 1.48 13.23 -1.13
C GLU A 9 1.82 13.18 0.36
N ILE A 10 3.11 13.12 0.66
CA ILE A 10 3.66 12.98 2.02
C ILE A 10 4.32 14.27 2.48
N ASP A 11 4.62 14.38 3.76
CA ASP A 11 5.42 15.49 4.29
C ASP A 11 6.92 15.17 4.13
N PRO A 12 7.72 15.94 3.35
CA PRO A 12 9.15 15.66 3.15
C PRO A 12 9.97 15.64 4.43
N ASP A 13 9.54 16.36 5.46
CA ASP A 13 10.22 16.40 6.76
C ASP A 13 9.80 15.22 7.67
N ARG A 14 8.91 14.34 7.20
CA ARG A 14 8.34 13.20 7.95
C ARG A 14 8.41 11.88 7.18
N ILE A 15 9.40 11.75 6.30
CA ILE A 15 9.59 10.52 5.51
C ILE A 15 9.80 9.32 6.43
N GLU A 16 10.58 9.44 7.50
CA GLU A 16 10.82 8.34 8.45
C GLU A 16 9.51 7.83 9.10
N ASP A 17 8.59 8.73 9.46
CA ASP A 17 7.28 8.38 9.99
C ASP A 17 6.42 7.66 8.93
N PHE A 18 6.51 8.08 7.66
CA PHE A 18 5.83 7.41 6.54
C PHE A 18 6.44 6.04 6.23
N GLU A 19 7.76 5.88 6.36
CA GLU A 19 8.42 4.58 6.20
C GLU A 19 7.94 3.57 7.24
N GLU A 20 7.87 3.98 8.50
CA GLU A 20 7.34 3.15 9.58
C GLU A 20 5.87 2.79 9.33
N TYR A 21 5.06 3.76 8.89
CA TYR A 21 3.68 3.51 8.46
C TYR A 21 3.63 2.46 7.32
N GLY A 22 4.47 2.62 6.29
CA GLY A 22 4.53 1.71 5.15
C GLY A 22 4.95 0.30 5.55
N ARG A 23 6.00 0.15 6.36
CA ARG A 23 6.48 -1.16 6.86
C ARG A 23 5.38 -1.94 7.58
N ARG A 24 4.55 -1.27 8.40
CA ARG A 24 3.39 -1.90 9.06
C ARG A 24 2.38 -2.41 8.03
N TRP A 25 2.03 -1.59 7.04
CA TRP A 25 1.04 -1.97 6.03
C TRP A 25 1.48 -3.13 5.13
N VAL A 26 2.79 -3.30 4.88
CA VAL A 26 3.29 -4.49 4.17
C VAL A 26 2.87 -5.76 4.90
N VAL A 27 3.10 -5.82 6.22
CA VAL A 27 2.75 -6.99 7.04
C VAL A 27 1.24 -7.16 7.14
N LEU A 28 0.51 -6.07 7.40
CA LEU A 28 -0.94 -6.09 7.60
C LEU A 28 -1.67 -6.57 6.33
N VAL A 29 -1.35 -6.01 5.16
CA VAL A 29 -2.00 -6.40 3.89
C VAL A 29 -1.80 -7.89 3.62
N ASN A 30 -0.59 -8.41 3.82
CA ASN A 30 -0.30 -9.83 3.65
C ASN A 30 -1.08 -10.70 4.66
N ARG A 31 -1.20 -10.25 5.92
CA ARG A 31 -2.00 -10.93 6.95
C ARG A 31 -3.49 -11.03 6.58
N PHE A 32 -4.04 -10.00 5.94
CA PHE A 32 -5.43 -9.98 5.47
C PHE A 32 -5.66 -10.70 4.13
N GLY A 33 -4.69 -11.48 3.65
CA GLY A 33 -4.82 -12.27 2.42
C GLY A 33 -4.63 -11.46 1.14
N GLY A 34 -4.10 -10.24 1.25
CA GLY A 34 -3.59 -9.48 0.11
C GLY A 34 -2.16 -9.89 -0.24
N THR A 35 -1.66 -9.37 -1.36
CA THR A 35 -0.25 -9.47 -1.76
C THR A 35 0.31 -8.07 -1.91
N HIS A 36 1.22 -7.68 -1.03
CA HIS A 36 1.87 -6.38 -1.11
C HIS A 36 3.01 -6.39 -2.13
N HIS A 37 3.01 -5.44 -3.08
CA HIS A 37 4.02 -5.34 -4.15
C HIS A 37 5.15 -4.35 -3.85
N GLY A 38 4.99 -3.55 -2.80
CA GLY A 38 6.02 -2.64 -2.31
C GLY A 38 5.49 -1.25 -2.01
N TYR A 39 6.23 -0.57 -1.14
CA TYR A 39 6.17 0.89 -1.02
C TYR A 39 7.35 1.46 -1.81
N PHE A 40 7.10 2.52 -2.57
CA PHE A 40 8.10 3.23 -3.34
C PHE A 40 8.15 4.66 -2.81
N LEU A 41 9.30 5.06 -2.30
CA LEU A 41 9.52 6.35 -1.64
C LEU A 41 10.11 7.37 -2.62
N PRO A 42 10.05 8.67 -2.29
CA PRO A 42 10.81 9.69 -3.00
C PRO A 42 12.29 9.32 -3.11
N SER A 43 12.86 9.58 -4.29
CA SER A 43 14.30 9.44 -4.58
C SER A 43 14.66 10.54 -5.58
N GLU A 44 15.06 10.21 -6.81
CA GLU A 44 15.19 11.19 -7.90
C GLU A 44 13.80 11.55 -8.48
N GLY A 45 13.38 12.81 -8.36
CA GLY A 45 12.08 13.30 -8.84
C GLY A 45 11.32 14.11 -7.79
N ASP A 46 10.00 13.89 -7.69
CA ASP A 46 9.15 14.53 -6.68
C ASP A 46 9.60 14.11 -5.28
N SER A 47 9.92 15.07 -4.42
CA SER A 47 10.43 14.83 -3.07
C SER A 47 9.35 14.44 -2.05
N ASP A 48 8.09 14.50 -2.45
CA ASP A 48 6.92 14.35 -1.58
C ASP A 48 5.91 13.33 -2.12
N ILE A 49 6.25 12.56 -3.14
CA ILE A 49 5.37 11.54 -3.71
C ILE A 49 5.85 10.14 -3.39
N ALA A 50 4.98 9.35 -2.75
CA ALA A 50 5.19 7.94 -2.49
C ALA A 50 4.07 7.08 -3.08
N TYR A 51 4.37 5.81 -3.36
CA TYR A 51 3.42 4.86 -3.92
C TYR A 51 3.33 3.59 -3.09
N ALA A 52 2.14 2.99 -3.05
CA ALA A 52 1.96 1.62 -2.59
C ALA A 52 1.09 0.85 -3.57
N LEU A 53 1.51 -0.38 -3.89
CA LEU A 53 0.73 -1.29 -4.71
C LEU A 53 0.51 -2.57 -3.95
N PHE A 54 -0.73 -3.08 -3.97
CA PHE A 54 -1.06 -4.39 -3.42
C PHE A 54 -2.27 -4.98 -4.13
N SER A 55 -2.36 -6.30 -4.17
CA SER A 55 -3.43 -7.02 -4.86
C SER A 55 -4.29 -7.85 -3.93
N PHE A 56 -5.55 -8.04 -4.34
CA PHE A 56 -6.49 -9.00 -3.75
C PHE A 56 -7.14 -9.85 -4.87
N PRO A 57 -7.62 -11.07 -4.58
CA PRO A 57 -8.31 -11.91 -5.57
C PRO A 57 -9.47 -11.22 -6.28
N GLY A 58 -10.21 -10.35 -5.58
CA GLY A 58 -11.28 -9.53 -6.13
C GLY A 58 -11.71 -8.39 -5.20
N PHE A 59 -12.75 -7.66 -5.62
CA PHE A 59 -13.31 -6.56 -4.83
C PHE A 59 -13.92 -7.04 -3.51
N ALA A 60 -14.50 -8.23 -3.47
CA ALA A 60 -15.10 -8.77 -2.24
C ALA A 60 -14.07 -9.01 -1.14
N GLU A 61 -12.90 -9.57 -1.49
CA GLU A 61 -11.79 -9.78 -0.55
C GLU A 61 -11.24 -8.44 -0.06
N TYR A 62 -11.11 -7.47 -0.97
CA TYR A 62 -10.66 -6.13 -0.63
C TYR A 62 -11.65 -5.39 0.30
N GLU A 63 -12.96 -5.53 0.08
CA GLU A 63 -13.99 -4.94 0.94
C GLU A 63 -13.99 -5.54 2.33
N ARG A 64 -13.82 -6.87 2.45
CA ARG A 64 -13.65 -7.54 3.76
C ARG A 64 -12.42 -7.01 4.48
N TYR A 65 -11.25 -6.98 3.81
CA TYR A 65 -10.04 -6.37 4.36
C TYR A 65 -10.27 -4.94 4.87
N ARG A 66 -10.98 -4.11 4.10
CA ARG A 66 -11.30 -2.74 4.52
C ARG A 66 -12.19 -2.70 5.76
N ALA A 67 -13.16 -3.58 5.88
CA ALA A 67 -14.02 -3.65 7.05
C ALA A 67 -13.23 -4.12 8.29
N ASP A 68 -12.47 -5.20 8.15
CA ASP A 68 -11.73 -5.81 9.25
C ASP A 68 -10.62 -4.88 9.78
N SER A 69 -9.92 -4.19 8.88
CA SER A 69 -8.86 -3.23 9.24
C SER A 69 -9.33 -2.04 10.07
N VAL A 70 -10.63 -1.70 10.07
CA VAL A 70 -11.17 -0.60 10.90
C VAL A 70 -11.12 -0.96 12.39
N THR A 71 -11.32 -2.24 12.72
CA THR A 71 -11.39 -2.73 14.09
C THR A 71 -10.11 -3.41 14.57
N ASP A 72 -9.19 -3.71 13.67
CA ASP A 72 -7.91 -4.35 14.00
C ASP A 72 -6.97 -3.38 14.78
N PRO A 73 -6.48 -3.76 15.98
CA PRO A 73 -5.65 -2.88 16.79
C PRO A 73 -4.33 -2.43 16.13
N GLU A 74 -3.70 -3.29 15.32
CA GLU A 74 -2.45 -2.94 14.64
C GLU A 74 -2.71 -1.99 13.47
N CYS A 75 -3.81 -2.18 12.73
CA CYS A 75 -4.27 -1.20 11.74
C CYS A 75 -4.59 0.15 12.40
N GLN A 76 -5.29 0.17 13.52
CA GLN A 76 -5.58 1.40 14.27
C GLN A 76 -4.30 2.11 14.71
N ALA A 77 -3.29 1.37 15.18
CA ALA A 77 -1.99 1.94 15.53
C ALA A 77 -1.26 2.53 14.32
N ALA A 78 -1.38 1.93 13.13
CA ALA A 78 -0.83 2.49 11.89
C ALA A 78 -1.59 3.77 11.47
N PHE A 79 -2.92 3.77 11.54
CA PHE A 79 -3.72 4.98 11.26
C PHE A 79 -3.39 6.12 12.23
N GLU A 80 -3.26 5.82 13.52
CA GLU A 80 -2.94 6.83 14.53
C GLU A 80 -1.52 7.38 14.36
N LEU A 81 -0.56 6.55 13.95
CA LEU A 81 0.78 7.01 13.59
C LEU A 81 0.71 8.11 12.51
N ALA A 82 0.06 7.82 11.39
CA ALA A 82 -0.08 8.78 10.29
C ALA A 82 -0.86 10.04 10.71
N ARG A 83 -1.90 9.89 11.53
CA ARG A 83 -2.71 11.02 12.05
C ARG A 83 -1.88 11.93 12.95
N ARG A 84 -1.12 11.35 13.88
CA ARG A 84 -0.33 12.09 14.87
C ARG A 84 0.84 12.81 14.23
N THR A 85 1.56 12.15 13.33
CA THR A 85 2.77 12.71 12.69
C THR A 85 2.43 13.60 11.51
N LYS A 86 1.23 13.44 10.94
CA LYS A 86 0.76 14.12 9.72
C LYS A 86 1.68 13.84 8.51
N CYS A 87 2.34 12.69 8.50
CA CYS A 87 3.26 12.31 7.43
C CYS A 87 2.57 12.13 6.07
N ILE A 88 1.24 11.95 6.03
CA ILE A 88 0.43 11.88 4.81
C ILE A 88 -0.44 13.14 4.71
N ARG A 89 -0.25 13.93 3.65
CA ARG A 89 -1.04 15.14 3.37
C ARG A 89 -2.29 14.82 2.57
N ARG A 90 -2.15 13.97 1.55
CA ARG A 90 -3.22 13.53 0.66
C ARG A 90 -2.89 12.15 0.10
N TYR A 91 -3.91 11.39 -0.28
CA TYR A 91 -3.71 10.22 -1.11
C TYR A 91 -4.81 10.06 -2.16
N GLU A 92 -4.46 9.38 -3.24
CA GLU A 92 -5.37 8.95 -4.29
C GLU A 92 -5.37 7.43 -4.35
N ARG A 93 -6.53 6.83 -4.58
CA ARG A 93 -6.70 5.39 -4.71
C ARG A 93 -7.27 5.04 -6.07
N ARG A 94 -6.59 4.15 -6.78
CA ARG A 94 -7.00 3.62 -8.08
C ARG A 94 -7.07 2.09 -8.01
N PHE A 95 -7.96 1.51 -8.81
CA PHE A 95 -8.11 0.08 -8.98
C PHE A 95 -7.68 -0.29 -10.39
N LEU A 96 -6.70 -1.18 -10.48
CA LEU A 96 -6.06 -1.58 -11.73
C LEU A 96 -6.29 -3.08 -11.94
N ARG A 97 -6.39 -3.47 -13.21
CA ARG A 97 -6.29 -4.87 -13.60
C ARG A 97 -4.82 -5.17 -13.87
N PRO A 98 -4.19 -6.14 -13.20
CA PRO A 98 -2.84 -6.55 -13.54
C PRO A 98 -2.83 -7.19 -14.94
N LEU A 99 -1.72 -7.05 -15.67
CA LEU A 99 -1.58 -7.65 -17.01
C LEU A 99 -1.65 -9.18 -16.89
N ASP A 100 -0.88 -9.71 -15.95
CA ASP A 100 -0.80 -11.14 -15.63
C ASP A 100 -1.34 -11.40 -14.22
N ASP A 101 -1.85 -12.59 -13.96
CA ASP A 101 -2.34 -13.02 -12.64
C ASP A 101 -1.22 -13.51 -11.70
N GLY A 102 0.04 -13.27 -12.06
CA GLY A 102 1.22 -13.78 -11.35
C GLY A 102 1.63 -15.20 -11.77
N THR A 103 0.97 -15.81 -12.78
CA THR A 103 1.35 -17.13 -13.33
C THR A 103 2.16 -17.06 -14.63
N SER A 104 2.45 -15.86 -15.12
CA SER A 104 3.25 -15.67 -16.35
C SER A 104 4.69 -16.11 -16.09
N GLN A 105 5.00 -17.36 -16.44
CA GLN A 105 6.38 -17.80 -16.58
C GLN A 105 7.05 -16.91 -17.62
N ALA A 106 8.11 -16.20 -17.24
CA ALA A 106 8.99 -15.60 -18.20
C ALA A 106 9.39 -16.67 -19.23
N PRO A 107 9.42 -16.37 -20.54
CA PRO A 107 9.93 -17.32 -21.51
C PRO A 107 11.37 -17.66 -21.10
N SER A 108 11.60 -18.94 -20.79
CA SER A 108 12.91 -19.50 -20.54
C SER A 108 13.76 -19.37 -21.80
N GLY A 109 14.58 -18.32 -21.89
CA GLY A 109 15.64 -18.21 -22.88
C GLY A 109 15.69 -16.89 -23.65
N LEU A 110 16.77 -16.16 -23.42
CA LEU A 110 17.57 -15.53 -24.48
C LEU A 110 18.94 -16.20 -24.46
#